data_AF-A0A2U1CFM0-F1
#
_entry.id   AF-A0A2U1CFM0-F1
#
_cell.length_a   1.000
_cell.length_b   1.000
_cell.length_c   1.000
_cell.angle_alpha   90.00
_cell.angle_beta   90.00
_cell.angle_gamma   90.00
#
_symmetry.space_group_name_H-M   'P 1'
#
loop_
_entity.id
_entity.type
_entity.pdbx_description
1 polymer ?
#
loop_
_entity_poly.entity_id
_entity_poly.type
_entity_poly.pdbx_seq_one_letter_code
_entity_poly.pdbx_strand_id
1 'polypeptide(L)'
;MEAKKNLCGMIPEELHARAVAEKEQLGLKTLGEYVELILKEHFEGGGITMAETKTLAFKITEELDQRLKDFIAAEKKRGRKITQKEFVIGLIEQALAEYEAQNQPAEMTEA
;
A
#
# COMPACT_ATOMS: atom_id res chain seq x y z
N MET A 1 26.02 -10.90 3.38
CA MET A 1 25.48 -10.40 4.66
C MET A 1 25.83 -8.93 4.73
N GLU A 2 24.82 -8.05 4.79
CA GLU A 2 25.06 -6.61 4.99
C GLU A 2 25.58 -6.35 6.41
N ALA A 3 26.50 -5.41 6.55
CA ALA A 3 27.05 -5.03 7.85
C ALA A 3 25.99 -4.29 8.66
N LYS A 4 25.47 -4.92 9.73
CA LYS A 4 24.52 -4.28 10.65
C LYS A 4 25.25 -3.41 11.67
N LYS A 5 24.74 -2.19 11.91
CA LYS A 5 25.21 -1.27 12.96
C LYS A 5 24.08 -1.02 13.94
N ASN A 6 24.42 -0.89 15.22
CA ASN A 6 23.43 -0.57 16.26
C ASN A 6 23.02 0.90 16.19
N LEU A 7 21.71 1.15 16.25
CA LEU A 7 21.15 2.47 16.46
C LEU A 7 20.71 2.58 17.93
N CYS A 8 21.23 3.57 18.66
CA CYS A 8 20.89 3.81 20.05
C CYS A 8 20.41 5.26 20.22
N GLY A 9 19.25 5.43 20.84
CA GLY A 9 18.67 6.74 21.15
C GLY A 9 17.75 6.62 22.36
N MET A 10 17.74 7.65 23.20
CA MET A 10 16.77 7.72 24.30
C MET A 10 15.42 8.16 23.72
N ILE A 11 14.38 7.39 24.00
CA ILE A 11 13.01 7.70 23.61
C ILE A 11 12.13 7.83 24.85
N PRO A 12 11.06 8.66 24.81
CA PRO A 12 10.06 8.72 25.86
C PRO A 12 9.48 7.34 26.20
N GLU A 13 9.14 7.12 27.46
CA GLU A 13 8.59 5.85 27.97
C GLU A 13 7.31 5.42 27.23
N GLU A 14 6.44 6.38 26.91
CA GLU A 14 5.20 6.14 26.16
C GLU A 14 5.49 5.59 24.75
N LEU A 15 6.48 6.15 24.06
CA LEU A 15 6.90 5.68 22.73
C LEU A 15 7.56 4.31 22.80
N HIS A 16 8.32 4.03 23.87
CA HIS A 16 8.89 2.71 24.10
C HIS A 16 7.81 1.65 24.31
N ALA A 17 6.83 1.92 25.19
CA ALA A 17 5.73 1.00 25.46
C ALA A 17 4.93 0.68 24.19
N ARG A 18 4.65 1.71 23.37
CA ARG A 18 3.98 1.56 22.09
C ARG A 18 4.79 0.72 21.10
N ALA A 19 6.10 0.97 20.96
CA ALA A 19 6.98 0.19 20.10
C ALA A 19 7.05 -1.29 20.49
N VAL A 20 7.02 -1.60 21.80
CA VAL A 20 6.97 -2.98 22.28
C VAL A 20 5.64 -3.65 21.91
N ALA A 21 4.51 -2.97 22.14
CA ALA A 21 3.20 -3.49 21.79
C ALA A 21 3.05 -3.74 20.28
N GLU A 22 3.48 -2.79 19.44
CA GLU A 22 3.44 -2.94 17.97
C GLU A 22 4.37 -4.08 17.50
N LYS A 23 5.56 -4.21 18.09
CA LYS A 23 6.47 -5.34 17.83
C LYS A 23 5.79 -6.69 18.11
N GLU A 24 5.09 -6.81 19.23
CA GLU A 24 4.40 -8.05 19.63
C GLU A 24 3.23 -8.37 18.69
N GLN A 25 2.45 -7.36 18.30
CA GLN A 25 1.36 -7.53 17.34
C GLN A 25 1.87 -7.98 15.95
N LEU A 26 3.03 -7.49 15.53
CA LEU A 26 3.68 -7.86 14.28
C LEU A 26 4.45 -9.20 14.35
N GLY A 27 4.47 -9.86 15.52
CA GLY A 27 5.17 -11.13 15.72
C GLY A 27 6.70 -11.04 15.59
N LEU A 28 7.27 -9.84 15.76
CA LEU A 28 8.70 -9.60 15.61
C LEU A 28 9.46 -10.03 16.87
N LYS A 29 10.58 -10.73 16.69
CA LYS A 29 11.35 -11.31 17.80
C LYS A 29 12.12 -10.23 18.55
N THR A 30 12.69 -9.26 17.84
CA THR A 30 13.55 -8.22 18.41
C THR A 30 13.07 -6.81 18.13
N LEU A 31 13.37 -5.87 19.04
CA LEU A 31 13.14 -4.44 18.80
C LEU A 31 13.97 -3.93 17.61
N GLY A 32 15.13 -4.54 17.34
CA GLY A 32 15.97 -4.21 16.20
C GLY A 32 15.27 -4.48 14.86
N GLU A 33 14.50 -5.57 14.75
CA GLU A 33 13.69 -5.85 13.54
C GLU A 33 12.56 -4.84 13.37
N TYR A 34 11.91 -4.43 14.47
CA TYR A 34 10.89 -3.39 14.44
C TYR A 34 11.46 -2.05 14.00
N VAL A 35 12.62 -1.66 14.54
CA VAL A 35 13.32 -0.43 14.13
C VAL A 35 13.81 -0.52 12.69
N GLU A 36 14.34 -1.66 12.24
CA GLU A 36 14.74 -1.88 10.84
C GLU A 36 13.54 -1.74 9.89
N LEU A 37 12.38 -2.28 10.27
CA LEU A 37 11.13 -2.15 9.52
C LEU A 37 10.69 -0.68 9.42
N ILE A 38 10.58 0.02 10.55
CA ILE A 38 10.21 1.44 10.62
C ILE A 38 11.18 2.32 9.81
N LEU A 39 12.48 2.03 9.85
CA LEU A 39 13.49 2.80 9.12
C LEU A 39 13.40 2.55 7.63
N LYS A 40 13.34 1.28 7.18
CA LYS A 40 13.11 0.95 5.77
C LYS A 40 11.85 1.63 5.29
N GLU A 41 10.80 1.56 6.08
CA GLU A 41 9.52 2.19 5.78
C GLU A 41 9.59 3.71 5.68
N HIS A 42 10.29 4.38 6.60
CA HIS A 42 10.47 5.83 6.59
C HIS A 42 11.28 6.30 5.37
N PHE A 43 12.31 5.54 4.98
CA PHE A 43 13.17 5.87 3.84
C PHE A 43 12.61 5.40 2.48
N GLU A 44 11.81 4.34 2.47
CA GLU A 44 11.16 3.77 1.27
C GLU A 44 9.71 4.27 1.09
N GLY A 45 9.17 5.01 2.06
CA GLY A 45 7.94 5.80 1.95
C GLY A 45 6.61 5.08 2.31
N GLY A 46 6.62 4.08 3.19
CA GLY A 46 5.53 3.11 3.30
C GLY A 46 4.87 2.91 4.67
N GLY A 47 4.42 3.95 5.37
CA GLY A 47 3.80 3.88 6.73
C GLY A 47 3.11 2.56 7.14
N ILE A 48 3.34 2.08 8.39
CA ILE A 48 2.68 0.91 9.00
C ILE A 48 1.18 1.19 9.03
N THR A 49 0.48 0.77 7.98
CA THR A 49 -0.97 0.68 7.98
C THR A 49 -1.33 -0.73 8.38
N MET A 50 -1.60 -0.93 9.68
CA MET A 50 -2.44 -2.02 10.18
C MET A 50 -3.91 -1.84 9.72
N ALA A 51 -4.13 -1.74 8.42
CA ALA A 51 -5.43 -1.72 7.81
C ALA A 51 -5.36 -2.51 6.51
N GLU A 52 -6.36 -3.33 6.23
CA GLU A 52 -6.54 -4.18 5.04
C GLU A 52 -6.45 -3.44 3.68
N THR A 53 -6.07 -2.16 3.67
CA THR A 53 -5.88 -1.33 2.48
C THR A 53 -4.47 -0.77 2.43
N LYS A 54 -3.65 -1.26 1.49
CA LYS A 54 -2.33 -0.72 1.19
C LYS A 54 -2.48 0.58 0.38
N THR A 55 -1.85 1.68 0.82
CA THR A 55 -1.87 2.95 0.09
C THR A 55 -0.88 2.91 -1.08
N LEU A 56 -1.36 3.14 -2.30
CA LEU A 56 -0.53 3.27 -3.49
C LEU A 56 -0.31 4.76 -3.80
N ALA A 57 0.91 5.25 -3.60
CA ALA A 57 1.31 6.60 -3.98
C ALA A 57 2.14 6.56 -5.27
N PHE A 58 1.68 7.23 -6.32
CA PHE A 58 2.42 7.40 -7.57
C PHE A 58 2.33 8.86 -8.04
N LYS A 59 3.40 9.34 -8.67
CA LYS A 59 3.41 10.67 -9.28
C LYS A 59 2.79 10.58 -10.67
N ILE A 60 1.76 11.37 -10.92
CA ILE A 60 1.20 11.60 -12.25
C ILE A 60 1.57 12.98 -12.76
N THR A 61 1.59 13.15 -14.07
CA THR A 61 1.74 14.47 -14.69
C THR A 61 0.49 15.31 -14.43
N GLU A 62 0.64 16.64 -14.40
CA GLU A 62 -0.51 17.55 -14.23
C GLU A 62 -1.54 17.38 -15.35
N GLU A 63 -1.09 17.08 -16.57
CA GLU A 63 -2.00 16.80 -17.70
C GLU A 63 -2.88 15.58 -17.41
N LEU A 64 -2.33 14.50 -16.83
CA LEU A 64 -3.09 13.31 -16.45
C LEU A 64 -4.07 13.61 -15.32
N ASP A 65 -3.66 14.38 -14.32
CA ASP A 65 -4.53 14.79 -13.23
C ASP A 65 -5.72 15.62 -13.73
N GLN A 66 -5.46 16.57 -14.63
CA GLN A 66 -6.51 17.41 -15.22
C GLN A 66 -7.49 16.59 -16.06
N ARG A 67 -6.99 15.69 -16.92
CA ARG A 67 -7.83 14.79 -17.73
C ARG A 67 -8.69 13.87 -16.86
N LEU A 68 -8.14 13.38 -15.75
CA LEU A 68 -8.84 12.54 -14.80
C LEU A 68 -9.98 13.31 -14.11
N LYS A 69 -9.73 14.56 -13.68
CA LYS A 69 -10.77 15.44 -13.13
C LYS A 69 -11.89 15.72 -14.14
N ASP A 70 -11.54 16.03 -15.38
CA ASP A 70 -12.50 16.31 -16.44
C ASP A 70 -13.39 15.10 -16.74
N PHE A 71 -12.80 13.90 -16.77
CA PHE A 71 -13.53 12.64 -16.92
C PHE A 71 -14.52 12.41 -15.78
N ILE A 72 -14.08 12.57 -14.53
CA ILE A 72 -14.94 12.42 -13.35
C ILE A 72 -16.08 13.46 -13.36
N ALA A 73 -15.79 14.70 -13.75
CA ALA A 73 -16.79 15.75 -13.87
C ALA A 73 -17.84 15.43 -14.95
N ALA A 74 -17.43 14.85 -16.08
CA ALA A 74 -18.32 14.41 -17.15
C ALA A 74 -19.23 13.25 -16.71
N GLU A 75 -18.69 12.23 -16.04
CA GLU A 75 -19.48 11.11 -15.51
C GLU A 75 -20.45 11.55 -14.40
N LYS A 76 -20.04 12.53 -13.57
CA LYS A 76 -20.92 13.14 -12.55
C LYS A 76 -22.13 13.83 -13.19
N LYS A 77 -21.95 14.48 -14.35
CA LYS A 77 -23.05 15.06 -15.13
C LYS A 77 -23.99 14.01 -15.72
N ARG A 78 -23.48 12.80 -15.98
CA ARG A 78 -24.27 11.64 -16.45
C ARG A 78 -25.00 10.89 -15.33
N GLY A 79 -24.91 11.39 -14.09
CA GLY A 79 -25.60 10.83 -12.92
C GLY A 79 -24.80 9.76 -12.18
N ARG A 80 -23.58 9.43 -12.63
CA ARG A 80 -22.69 8.50 -11.92
C ARG A 80 -21.80 9.25 -10.94
N LYS A 81 -21.97 8.99 -9.66
CA LYS A 81 -21.08 9.52 -8.61
C LYS A 81 -19.87 8.60 -8.48
N ILE A 82 -18.87 8.80 -9.34
CA ILE A 82 -17.58 8.11 -9.23
C ILE A 82 -16.55 9.06 -8.64
N THR A 83 -15.79 8.58 -7.65
CA THR A 83 -14.65 9.32 -7.10
C THR A 83 -13.35 8.96 -7.86
N GLN A 84 -12.34 9.82 -7.76
CA GLN A 84 -11.03 9.56 -8.35
C GLN A 84 -10.42 8.24 -7.84
N LYS A 85 -10.62 7.95 -6.56
CA LYS A 85 -10.19 6.70 -5.94
C LYS A 85 -10.92 5.49 -6.55
N GLU A 86 -12.24 5.53 -6.63
CA GLU A 86 -13.04 4.43 -7.20
C GLU A 86 -12.70 4.17 -8.66
N PHE A 87 -12.46 5.23 -9.43
CA PHE A 87 -12.03 5.09 -10.83
C PHE A 87 -10.69 4.36 -10.95
N VAL A 88 -9.69 4.75 -10.15
CA VAL A 88 -8.37 4.10 -10.19
C VAL A 88 -8.44 2.65 -9.71
N ILE A 89 -9.21 2.37 -8.65
CA ILE A 89 -9.42 1.00 -8.17
C ILE A 89 -10.08 0.14 -9.25
N GLY A 90 -11.16 0.64 -9.87
CA GLY A 90 -11.86 -0.10 -10.92
C GLY A 90 -10.99 -0.38 -12.15
N LEU A 91 -10.08 0.54 -12.52
CA LEU A 91 -9.11 0.28 -13.59
C LEU A 91 -8.15 -0.86 -13.24
N ILE A 92 -7.71 -0.95 -11.98
CA ILE A 92 -6.81 -2.02 -11.52
C ILE A 92 -7.56 -3.35 -11.53
N GLU A 93 -8.78 -3.40 -10.97
CA GLU A 93 -9.61 -4.61 -10.93
C GLU A 93 -9.92 -5.13 -12.33
N GLN A 94 -10.28 -4.23 -13.26
CA GLN A 94 -10.56 -4.61 -14.65
C GLN A 94 -9.31 -5.16 -15.33
N ALA A 95 -8.16 -4.52 -15.18
CA ALA A 95 -6.91 -4.99 -15.77
C ALA A 95 -6.48 -6.35 -15.21
N LEU A 96 -6.68 -6.59 -13.91
CA LEU A 96 -6.44 -7.88 -13.28
C LEU A 96 -7.40 -8.96 -13.79
N ALA A 97 -8.70 -8.66 -13.86
CA ALA A 97 -9.70 -9.59 -14.39
C ALA A 97 -9.42 -9.95 -15.86
N GLU A 98 -9.02 -8.98 -16.69
CA GLU A 98 -8.61 -9.23 -18.08
C GLU A 98 -7.36 -10.11 -18.16
N TYR A 99 -6.37 -9.88 -17.30
CA TYR A 99 -5.17 -10.72 -17.22
C TYR A 99 -5.51 -12.14 -16.76
N GLU A 100 -6.32 -12.30 -15.72
CA GLU A 100 -6.77 -13.61 -15.24
C GLU A 100 -7.60 -14.36 -16.29
N ALA A 101 -8.50 -13.66 -17.01
CA ALA A 101 -9.30 -14.27 -18.07
C ALA A 101 -8.45 -14.72 -19.27
N GLN A 102 -7.38 -13.99 -19.60
CA GLN A 102 -6.47 -14.34 -20.70
C GLN A 102 -5.41 -15.37 -20.30
N ASN A 103 -5.09 -15.44 -19.02
CA ASN A 103 -3.96 -16.21 -18.49
C ASN A 103 -4.39 -17.32 -17.53
N GLN A 104 -5.67 -17.70 -17.53
CA GLN A 104 -6.16 -18.89 -16.85
C GLN A 104 -5.45 -20.12 -17.46
N PRO A 105 -4.64 -20.87 -16.69
CA PRO A 105 -4.30 -22.22 -17.09
C PRO A 105 -5.60 -23.03 -17.15
N ALA A 106 -5.79 -23.77 -18.22
CA ALA A 106 -6.81 -24.80 -18.30
C ALA A 106 -6.47 -25.92 -17.30
N GLU A 107 -6.68 -25.69 -16.00
CA GLU A 107 -6.71 -26.75 -14.99
C GLU A 107 -8.17 -27.15 -14.75
N MET A 108 -8.75 -27.77 -15.77
CA MET A 108 -9.86 -28.73 -15.63
C MET A 108 -9.72 -29.80 -16.71
N THR A 109 -8.90 -30.82 -16.45
CA THR A 109 -8.96 -32.22 -16.93
C THR A 109 -7.63 -32.85 -16.51
N GLU A 110 -7.53 -33.59 -15.41
CA GLU A 110 -7.80 -35.03 -15.21
C GLU A 110 -7.08 -35.33 -13.86
N ALA A 111 -7.45 -36.22 -12.95
CA ALA A 111 -8.47 -37.25 -12.84
C ALA A 111 -8.62 -37.58 -11.33
#